data_AF-S4VC38-F1
#
_entry.id   AF-S4VC38-F1
#
_cell.length_a   1.000
_cell.length_b   1.000
_cell.length_c   1.000
_cell.angle_alpha   90.00
_cell.angle_beta   90.00
_cell.angle_gamma   90.00
#
_symmetry.space_group_name_H-M   'P 1'
#
loop_
_entity.id
_entity.type
_entity.pdbx_description
1 polymer ?
#
loop_
_entity_poly.entity_id
_entity_poly.type
_entity_poly.pdbx_seq_one_letter_code
_entity_poly.pdbx_strand_id
1 'polypeptide(L)' 'ESFHSGISEVTPDLHRLTGYLDVKHFSPEEVSVKVADDYVEIRGNHGERQDDHGYISRKFHRRYRLPS' A
#
# COMPACT_ATOMS: atom_id res chain seq x y z
N GLU A 1 20.83 -1.44 -0.96
CA GLU A 1 19.86 -1.05 0.08
C GLU A 1 18.56 -1.81 -0.16
N SER A 2 18.01 -2.44 0.87
CA SER A 2 16.94 -3.43 0.76
C SER A 2 15.60 -2.80 0.38
N PHE A 3 15.09 -3.14 -0.80
CA PHE A 3 13.72 -2.88 -1.26
C PHE A 3 12.72 -3.70 -0.43
N HIS A 4 12.44 -3.28 0.81
CA HIS A 4 11.43 -3.90 1.69
C HIS A 4 10.09 -3.13 1.68
N SER A 5 9.83 -2.28 0.69
CA SER A 5 8.52 -1.62 0.59
C SER A 5 7.49 -2.59 -0.01
N GLY A 6 6.48 -2.98 0.78
CA GLY A 6 5.34 -3.75 0.30
C GLY A 6 5.15 -5.14 0.92
N ILE A 7 5.80 -5.43 2.05
CA ILE A 7 5.48 -6.61 2.87
C ILE A 7 4.11 -6.36 3.53
N SER A 8 3.20 -7.31 3.35
CA SER A 8 1.88 -7.29 3.99
C SER A 8 1.79 -8.41 5.02
N GLU A 9 1.33 -8.08 6.23
CA GLU A 9 1.02 -9.05 7.27
C GLU A 9 -0.50 -9.06 7.48
N VAL A 10 -1.09 -10.26 7.57
CA VAL A 10 -2.54 -10.45 7.73
C VAL A 10 -2.79 -11.36 8.92
N THR A 11 -3.56 -10.87 9.89
CA THR A 11 -3.95 -11.64 11.08
C THR A 11 -5.46 -11.91 11.05
N PRO A 12 -5.89 -13.18 11.00
CA PRO A 12 -7.29 -13.52 11.16
C PRO A 12 -7.67 -13.50 12.65
N ASP A 13 -8.63 -12.66 13.02
CA ASP A 13 -9.38 -12.80 14.28
C ASP A 13 -10.81 -13.31 13.95
N LEU A 14 -11.51 -13.89 14.94
CA LEU A 14 -12.77 -14.63 14.71
C LEU A 14 -13.88 -13.78 14.04
N HIS A 15 -13.76 -12.44 14.04
CA HIS A 15 -14.76 -11.53 13.47
C HIS A 15 -14.18 -10.43 12.56
N ARG A 16 -12.86 -10.32 12.44
CA ARG A 16 -12.17 -9.24 11.72
C ARG A 16 -10.85 -9.74 11.13
N LEU A 17 -10.67 -9.38 9.87
CA LEU A 17 -9.40 -9.51 9.17
C LEU A 17 -8.65 -8.18 9.27
N THR A 18 -7.44 -8.18 9.82
CA THR A 18 -6.59 -6.99 9.87
C THR A 18 -5.36 -7.21 9.02
N GLY A 19 -5.08 -6.27 8.11
CA GLY A 19 -3.89 -6.28 7.26
C GLY A 19 -3.07 -5.01 7.43
N TYR A 20 -1.75 -5.14 7.54
CA TYR A 20 -0.81 -4.02 7.59
C TYR A 20 0.00 -3.96 6.31
N LEU A 21 0.22 -2.75 5.78
CA LEU A 21 1.05 -2.51 4.60
C LEU A 21 1.98 -1.33 4.88
N ASP A 22 3.29 -1.54 4.72
CA ASP A 22 4.27 -0.46 4.84
C ASP A 22 4.15 0.52 3.67
N VAL A 23 3.75 1.75 3.98
CA VAL A 23 3.57 2.88 3.04
C VAL A 23 4.42 4.10 3.41
N LYS A 24 5.48 3.94 4.21
CA LYS A 24 6.29 5.06 4.75
C LYS A 24 6.88 6.05 3.74
N HIS A 25 6.95 5.67 2.47
CA HIS A 25 7.46 6.53 1.39
C HIS A 25 6.37 7.37 0.69
N PHE A 26 5.13 7.33 1.18
CA PHE A 26 3.98 8.02 0.62
C PHE A 26 3.32 8.90 1.69
N SER A 27 2.84 10.08 1.30
CA SER A 27 1.96 10.86 2.17
C SER A 27 0.53 10.28 2.16
N PRO A 28 -0.31 10.58 3.16
CA PRO A 28 -1.70 10.12 3.17
C PRO A 28 -2.48 10.46 1.90
N GLU A 29 -2.22 11.62 1.30
CA GLU A 29 -2.89 12.11 0.08
C GLU A 29 -2.46 11.33 -1.18
N GLU A 30 -1.31 10.66 -1.13
CA GLU A 30 -0.77 9.84 -2.22
C GLU A 30 -1.28 8.41 -2.19
N VAL A 31 -1.96 8.02 -1.10
CA VAL A 31 -2.50 6.67 -0.90
C VAL A 31 -4.02 6.70 -0.99
N SER A 32 -4.58 5.86 -1.86
CA SER A 32 -6.02 5.67 -1.97
C SER A 32 -6.40 4.23 -1.62
N VAL A 33 -7.44 4.08 -0.82
CA VAL A 33 -8.05 2.78 -0.50
C VAL A 33 -9.46 2.76 -1.06
N LYS A 34 -9.82 1.69 -1.77
CA LYS A 34 -11.17 1.48 -2.33
C LYS A 34 -11.60 0.04 -2.12
N VAL A 35 -12.90 -0.15 -1.91
CA VAL A 35 -13.52 -1.47 -1.93
C VAL A 35 -14.34 -1.57 -3.20
N ALA A 36 -14.03 -2.55 -4.04
CA ALA A 36 -14.72 -2.80 -5.30
C ALA A 36 -14.57 -4.28 -5.68
N ASP A 37 -15.61 -4.86 -6.27
CA ASP A 37 -15.59 -6.20 -6.88
C ASP A 37 -15.07 -7.33 -5.94
N ASP A 38 -15.47 -7.32 -4.67
CA ASP A 38 -14.99 -8.26 -3.62
C ASP A 38 -13.49 -8.12 -3.27
N TYR A 39 -12.89 -6.97 -3.58
CA TYR A 39 -11.52 -6.66 -3.20
C TYR A 39 -11.40 -5.35 -2.43
N VAL A 40 -10.39 -5.30 -1.57
CA VAL A 40 -9.78 -4.05 -1.10
C VAL A 40 -8.62 -3.72 -2.03
N GLU A 41 -8.74 -2.64 -2.79
CA GLU A 41 -7.69 -2.07 -3.63
C GLU A 41 -6.99 -0.92 -2.90
N ILE A 42 -5.66 -1.00 -2.80
CA ILE A 42 -4.81 0.03 -2.24
C ILE A 42 -3.83 0.48 -3.33
N ARG A 43 -3.82 1.78 -3.62
CA ARG A 43 -2.92 2.39 -4.61
C ARG A 43 -2.12 3.48 -3.92
N GLY A 44 -0.81 3.48 -4.13
CA GLY A 44 0.07 4.59 -3.76
C GLY A 44 0.69 5.17 -5.02
N ASN A 45 0.63 6.50 -5.18
CA ASN A 45 1.23 7.20 -6.30
C ASN A 45 2.00 8.42 -5.81
N HIS A 46 3.32 8.26 -5.72
CA HIS A 46 4.26 9.33 -5.42
C HIS A 46 4.85 9.80 -6.74
N GLY A 47 4.52 11.03 -7.12
CA GLY A 47 5.09 11.68 -8.30
C GLY A 47 6.60 11.86 -8.18
N GLU A 48 7.22 12.33 -9.25
CA GLU A 48 8.65 12.64 -9.23
C GLU A 48 8.94 13.78 -8.25
N ARG A 49 9.78 13.51 -7.25
CA ARG A 49 10.27 14.49 -6.28
C ARG A 49 11.78 14.41 -6.16
N GLN A 50 12.40 15.55 -5.95
CA GLN A 50 13.83 15.61 -5.71
C GLN A 50 14.14 15.12 -4.29
N ASP A 51 15.13 14.25 -4.16
CA ASP A 51 15.77 13.86 -2.91
C ASP A 51 17.27 14.22 -2.94
N ASP A 52 18.02 13.84 -1.90
CA ASP A 52 19.45 14.15 -1.77
C ASP A 52 20.31 13.51 -2.88
N HIS A 53 19.77 12.56 -3.65
CA HIS A 53 20.50 11.76 -4.64
C HIS A 53 19.96 11.91 -6.07
N GLY A 54 18.93 12.72 -6.30
CA GLY A 54 18.35 12.96 -7.61
C GLY A 54 16.85 13.09 -7.55
N TYR A 55 16.15 12.46 -8.49
CA TYR A 55 14.69 12.45 -8.53
C TYR A 55 14.16 11.04 -8.29
N ILE A 56 13.13 10.93 -7.46
CA ILE A 56 12.48 9.66 -7.15
C ILE A 56 10.98 9.73 -7.43
N SER A 57 10.47 8.69 -8.07
CA SER A 57 9.04 8.41 -8.18
C SER A 57 8.77 7.00 -7.69
N ARG A 58 7.63 6.78 -7.05
CA ARG A 58 7.24 5.47 -6.50
C ARG A 58 5.77 5.22 -6.76
N LYS A 59 5.42 3.99 -7.13
CA LYS A 59 4.03 3.59 -7.34
C LYS A 59 3.82 2.16 -6.87
N PHE A 60 2.72 1.91 -6.18
CA PHE A 60 2.28 0.55 -5.86
C PHE A 60 0.78 0.37 -6.13
N HIS A 61 0.41 -0.87 -6.40
CA HIS A 61 -0.98 -1.31 -6.48
C HIS A 61 -1.08 -2.67 -5.79
N ARG A 62 -1.87 -2.74 -4.71
CA ARG A 62 -2.13 -3.95 -3.95
C ARG A 62 -3.62 -4.22 -3.95
N ARG A 63 -3.99 -5.49 -4.06
CA ARG A 63 -5.38 -5.92 -4.09
C ARG A 63 -5.54 -7.15 -3.21
N TYR A 64 -6.42 -7.06 -2.22
CA TYR A 64 -6.70 -8.15 -1.27
C TYR A 64 -8.14 -8.61 -1.46
N ARG A 65 -8.34 -9.89 -1.70
CA ARG A 65 -9.67 -10.46 -1.85
C ARG A 65 -10.35 -10.50 -0.48
N LEU A 66 -11.59 -10.02 -0.41
CA LEU A 66 -12.40 -10.16 0.77
C LEU A 66 -12.86 -11.63 0.91
N PRO A 67 -12.90 -12.17 2.13
CA PRO A 67 -13.54 -13.45 2.39
C PRO A 67 -15.03 -13.41 2.01
N SER A 68 -15.57 -14.54 1.58
CA SER A 68 -17.01 -14.77 1.39
C SER A 68 -17.74 -14.99 2.71
#